data_AF-L2GGA1-F1
#
_entry.id   AF-L2GGA1-F1
#
_cell.length_a   1.000
_cell.length_b   1.000
_cell.length_c   1.000
_cell.angle_alpha   90.00
_cell.angle_beta   90.00
_cell.angle_gamma   90.00
#
_symmetry.space_group_name_H-M   'P 1'
#
loop_
_entity.id
_entity.type
_entity.pdbx_description
1 polymer ?
#
loop_
_entity_poly.entity_id
_entity_poly.type
_entity_poly.pdbx_seq_one_letter_code
_entity_poly.pdbx_strand_id
1 'polypeptide(L)'
;MTDIAIPISERGLPIATLPILNGKLYAIWDPALVQSAYRNKDLSFEPFAVEFAQKDLGLSNDVAKLLRETDLVPDFFGVIHPALNGAHLHRMNANALKYVSAELERIGGGVGDESGLDVPNLFAWVRRVMTLATTEGLYGVENPVMKDLTLIDDLWTFESGVPMFILDILPQYTARNAFQARARLQAGLSRFYMARHDHNDDVAQIVKARADVLRRYGIPDREIGTFELGLLHVGTANTIPVFFWFLAHVFTRSELVERLREEVLEASQRKEDEAIIDITFFEKECPLLVSCYRESMRLSSRVIGNRRVTKDTTISDGKSRSYMLKSGVNLQLSAEVLHHMDHVWGEAPALFVPDRFLAVENGGRKEVGDEKMKRAAYIPFGGGRHLCPGRNFAFAENLGFVSALLLGFEVKPLNGNVGELQVPEAMACTLADGTPKPVRNGEGFGVRIVRREGWEKAKFRFVC
;
A
#
# COMPACT_ATOMS: atom_id res chain seq x y z
N MET A 1 23.25 -27.68 -29.45
CA MET A 1 22.31 -26.62 -29.87
C MET A 1 21.75 -26.00 -28.61
N THR A 2 22.42 -24.98 -28.12
CA THR A 2 21.99 -24.18 -26.98
C THR A 2 20.93 -23.21 -27.49
N ASP A 3 19.66 -23.57 -27.32
CA ASP A 3 18.55 -22.63 -27.46
C ASP A 3 18.74 -21.54 -26.39
N ILE A 4 19.37 -20.44 -26.79
CA ILE A 4 19.37 -19.21 -26.01
C ILE A 4 17.90 -18.78 -25.97
N ALA A 5 17.24 -19.04 -24.85
CA ALA A 5 15.85 -18.70 -24.67
C ALA A 5 15.68 -17.19 -24.82
N ILE A 6 15.15 -16.77 -25.98
CA ILE A 6 14.71 -15.40 -26.23
C ILE A 6 13.83 -14.97 -25.04
N PRO A 7 14.18 -13.87 -24.33
CA PRO A 7 13.38 -13.33 -23.23
C PRO A 7 11.91 -13.23 -23.63
N ILE A 8 10.98 -13.55 -22.72
CA ILE A 8 9.53 -13.52 -23.01
C ILE A 8 9.07 -12.14 -23.53
N SER A 9 9.72 -11.06 -23.08
CA SER A 9 9.52 -9.68 -23.54
C SER A 9 9.75 -9.51 -25.05
N GLU A 10 10.68 -10.26 -25.63
CA GLU A 10 11.00 -10.21 -27.06
C GLU A 10 10.10 -11.12 -27.91
N ARG A 11 9.34 -12.03 -27.29
CA ARG A 11 8.44 -12.96 -27.99
C ARG A 11 7.08 -12.34 -28.35
N GLY A 12 6.74 -11.16 -27.82
CA GLY A 12 5.48 -10.45 -28.12
C GLY A 12 4.19 -11.21 -27.76
N LEU A 13 4.29 -12.29 -26.97
CA LEU A 13 3.12 -13.07 -26.54
C LEU A 13 2.36 -12.29 -25.45
N PRO A 14 1.02 -12.23 -25.42
CA PRO A 14 0.27 -11.48 -24.40
C PRO A 14 -0.01 -12.27 -23.10
N ILE A 15 0.16 -13.59 -23.16
CA ILE A 15 -0.08 -14.56 -22.08
C ILE A 15 0.82 -15.78 -22.30
N ALA A 16 1.30 -16.40 -21.24
CA ALA A 16 1.95 -17.71 -21.31
C ALA A 16 1.47 -18.68 -20.22
N THR A 17 1.71 -19.97 -20.48
CA THR A 17 1.64 -21.02 -19.47
C THR A 17 3.06 -21.33 -19.02
N LEU A 18 3.35 -21.13 -17.75
CA LEU A 18 4.65 -21.39 -17.14
C LEU A 18 4.58 -22.72 -16.37
N PRO A 19 5.51 -23.66 -16.61
CA PRO A 19 5.63 -24.84 -15.77
C PRO A 19 6.14 -24.44 -14.38
N ILE A 20 5.53 -24.99 -13.34
CA ILE A 20 5.98 -24.85 -11.95
C ILE A 20 6.12 -26.25 -11.34
N LEU A 21 6.86 -26.37 -10.22
CA LEU A 21 7.23 -27.66 -9.60
C LEU A 21 6.09 -28.71 -9.59
N ASN A 22 4.86 -28.30 -9.23
CA ASN A 22 3.70 -29.18 -9.09
C ASN A 22 2.55 -28.85 -10.06
N GLY A 23 2.82 -28.24 -11.21
CA GLY A 23 1.77 -27.97 -12.19
C GLY A 23 2.10 -26.86 -13.16
N LYS A 24 1.12 -26.00 -13.41
CA LYS A 24 1.25 -24.87 -14.32
C LYS A 24 0.64 -23.60 -13.74
N LEU A 25 1.12 -22.48 -14.23
CA LEU A 25 0.65 -21.14 -13.91
C LEU A 25 0.38 -20.40 -15.21
N TYR A 26 -0.71 -19.64 -15.28
CA TYR A 26 -0.91 -18.65 -16.32
C TYR A 26 -0.29 -17.32 -15.89
N ALA A 27 0.43 -16.66 -16.79
CA ALA A 27 0.94 -15.31 -16.57
C ALA A 27 0.47 -14.42 -17.72
N ILE A 28 -0.17 -13.29 -17.38
CA ILE A 28 -0.69 -12.32 -18.36
C ILE A 28 0.01 -10.99 -18.16
N TRP A 29 0.42 -10.38 -19.26
CA TRP A 29 1.00 -9.04 -19.27
C TRP A 29 0.42 -8.18 -20.40
N ASP A 30 -0.69 -8.55 -21.03
CA ASP A 30 -1.44 -7.65 -21.93
C ASP A 30 -2.50 -6.87 -21.13
N PRO A 31 -2.52 -5.51 -21.19
CA PRO A 31 -3.47 -4.70 -20.43
C PRO A 31 -4.93 -5.06 -20.66
N ALA A 32 -5.33 -5.39 -21.91
CA ALA A 32 -6.72 -5.72 -22.21
C ALA A 32 -7.12 -7.08 -21.63
N LEU A 33 -6.24 -8.09 -21.73
CA LEU A 33 -6.46 -9.40 -21.12
C LEU A 33 -6.48 -9.33 -19.59
N VAL A 34 -5.63 -8.52 -18.98
CA VAL A 34 -5.63 -8.28 -17.52
C VAL A 34 -6.97 -7.70 -17.08
N GLN A 35 -7.49 -6.69 -17.79
CA GLN A 35 -8.80 -6.11 -17.49
C GLN A 35 -9.95 -7.10 -17.74
N SER A 36 -9.85 -7.95 -18.77
CA SER A 36 -10.79 -9.06 -18.97
C SER A 36 -10.75 -10.07 -17.82
N ALA A 37 -9.56 -10.38 -17.30
CA ALA A 37 -9.40 -11.29 -16.17
C ALA A 37 -10.00 -10.70 -14.89
N TYR A 38 -9.77 -9.41 -14.61
CA TYR A 38 -10.35 -8.75 -13.43
C TYR A 38 -11.87 -8.67 -13.43
N ARG A 39 -12.52 -8.62 -14.60
CA ARG A 39 -13.99 -8.64 -14.73
C ARG A 39 -14.59 -10.04 -14.68
N ASN A 40 -13.77 -11.08 -14.80
CA ASN A 40 -14.24 -12.45 -14.86
C ASN A 40 -14.52 -13.00 -13.45
N LYS A 41 -15.78 -13.37 -13.17
CA LYS A 41 -16.22 -13.90 -11.88
C LYS A 41 -15.66 -15.28 -11.54
N ASP A 42 -15.21 -16.03 -12.55
CA ASP A 42 -14.63 -17.37 -12.39
C ASP A 42 -13.11 -17.30 -12.10
N LEU A 43 -12.56 -16.09 -11.93
CA LEU A 43 -11.19 -15.83 -11.51
C LEU A 43 -11.20 -15.17 -10.12
N SER A 44 -10.96 -15.96 -9.07
CA SER A 44 -11.10 -15.49 -7.67
C SER A 44 -9.75 -15.42 -6.94
N PHE A 45 -9.61 -14.45 -6.04
CA PHE A 45 -8.48 -14.35 -5.11
C PHE A 45 -8.75 -15.11 -3.79
N GLU A 46 -10.00 -15.37 -3.44
CA GLU A 46 -10.40 -15.93 -2.15
C GLU A 46 -9.68 -17.24 -1.78
N PRO A 47 -9.45 -18.21 -2.70
CA PRO A 47 -8.69 -19.41 -2.38
C PRO A 47 -7.26 -19.12 -1.88
N PHE A 48 -6.60 -18.12 -2.46
CA PHE A 48 -5.28 -17.69 -2.01
C PHE A 48 -5.34 -17.02 -0.65
N ALA A 49 -6.36 -16.19 -0.40
CA ALA A 49 -6.51 -15.53 0.89
C ALA A 49 -6.67 -16.53 2.04
N VAL A 50 -7.40 -17.63 1.83
CA VAL A 50 -7.56 -18.71 2.83
C VAL A 50 -6.24 -19.45 3.06
N GLU A 51 -5.55 -19.85 1.99
CA GLU A 51 -4.25 -20.55 2.08
C GLU A 51 -3.18 -19.69 2.77
N PHE A 52 -3.12 -18.41 2.41
CA PHE A 52 -2.23 -17.42 3.01
C PHE A 52 -2.56 -17.22 4.49
N ALA A 53 -3.83 -16.96 4.82
CA ALA A 53 -4.26 -16.72 6.20
C ALA A 53 -3.93 -17.92 7.11
N GLN A 54 -4.14 -19.16 6.65
CA GLN A 54 -3.85 -20.35 7.44
C GLN A 54 -2.37 -20.47 7.82
N LYS A 55 -1.46 -20.28 6.85
CA LYS A 55 -0.02 -20.43 7.05
C LYS A 55 0.58 -19.23 7.78
N ASP A 56 0.29 -18.04 7.29
CA ASP A 56 0.96 -16.82 7.75
C ASP A 56 0.49 -16.39 9.12
N LEU A 57 -0.81 -16.52 9.41
CA LEU A 57 -1.36 -16.18 10.71
C LEU A 57 -1.28 -17.35 11.69
N GLY A 58 -0.97 -18.56 11.23
CA GLY A 58 -0.88 -19.74 12.09
C GLY A 58 -2.21 -20.05 12.77
N LEU A 59 -3.30 -20.00 12.00
CA LEU A 59 -4.66 -20.22 12.51
C LEU A 59 -4.80 -21.63 13.09
N SER A 60 -5.58 -21.77 14.16
CA SER A 60 -5.90 -23.06 14.74
C SER A 60 -6.67 -23.95 13.75
N ASN A 61 -6.61 -25.27 13.94
CA ASN A 61 -7.31 -26.23 13.10
C ASN A 61 -8.84 -26.00 13.09
N ASP A 62 -9.40 -25.56 14.20
CA ASP A 62 -10.84 -25.27 14.33
C ASP A 62 -11.23 -24.04 13.49
N VAL A 63 -10.46 -22.95 13.56
CA VAL A 63 -10.67 -21.78 12.70
C VAL A 63 -10.46 -22.12 11.23
N ALA A 64 -9.42 -22.90 10.92
CA ALA A 64 -9.15 -23.36 9.55
C ALA A 64 -10.30 -24.23 9.00
N LYS A 65 -10.96 -25.02 9.86
CA LYS A 65 -12.15 -25.80 9.50
C LYS A 65 -13.34 -24.88 9.18
N LEU A 66 -13.60 -23.88 10.03
CA LEU A 66 -14.67 -22.89 9.78
C LEU A 66 -14.48 -22.16 8.45
N LEU A 67 -13.25 -21.76 8.13
CA LEU A 67 -12.92 -21.10 6.84
C LEU A 67 -13.22 -21.97 5.61
N ARG A 68 -13.19 -23.31 5.75
CA ARG A 68 -13.43 -24.26 4.63
C ARG A 68 -14.87 -24.74 4.55
N GLU A 69 -15.56 -24.86 5.68
CA GLU A 69 -16.84 -25.57 5.77
C GLU A 69 -18.04 -24.63 5.95
N THR A 70 -17.83 -23.32 6.09
CA THR A 70 -18.88 -22.34 6.33
C THR A 70 -18.80 -21.13 5.40
N ASP A 71 -19.83 -20.29 5.42
CA ASP A 71 -19.88 -19.01 4.68
C ASP A 71 -19.03 -17.89 5.34
N LEU A 72 -18.13 -18.23 6.26
CA LEU A 72 -17.27 -17.27 6.95
C LEU A 72 -16.46 -16.41 5.95
N VAL A 73 -15.84 -17.02 4.93
CA VAL A 73 -15.02 -16.29 3.95
C VAL A 73 -15.84 -15.25 3.16
N PRO A 74 -16.94 -15.61 2.48
CA PRO A 74 -17.73 -14.63 1.74
C PRO A 74 -18.34 -13.55 2.65
N ASP A 75 -18.81 -13.90 3.85
CA ASP A 75 -19.32 -12.90 4.82
C ASP A 75 -18.22 -11.94 5.28
N PHE A 76 -17.04 -12.49 5.55
CA PHE A 76 -15.88 -11.72 5.98
C PHE A 76 -15.42 -10.73 4.91
N PHE A 77 -15.34 -11.16 3.65
CA PHE A 77 -15.03 -10.25 2.54
C PHE A 77 -16.18 -9.27 2.24
N GLY A 78 -17.43 -9.67 2.49
CA GLY A 78 -18.62 -8.87 2.25
C GLY A 78 -18.70 -7.60 3.10
N VAL A 79 -18.13 -7.61 4.32
CA VAL A 79 -18.15 -6.45 5.22
C VAL A 79 -17.02 -5.45 4.97
N ILE A 80 -15.97 -5.84 4.24
CA ILE A 80 -14.74 -5.02 4.11
C ILE A 80 -15.00 -3.73 3.34
N HIS A 81 -15.61 -3.81 2.14
CA HIS A 81 -15.83 -2.63 1.31
C HIS A 81 -16.82 -1.63 1.93
N PRO A 82 -17.99 -2.04 2.48
CA PRO A 82 -18.88 -1.13 3.20
C PRO A 82 -18.21 -0.42 4.39
N ALA A 83 -17.33 -1.11 5.11
CA ALA A 83 -16.64 -0.55 6.28
C ALA A 83 -15.52 0.46 5.94
N LEU A 84 -15.13 0.56 4.66
CA LEU A 84 -14.07 1.44 4.16
C LEU A 84 -14.62 2.48 3.17
N ASN A 85 -15.88 2.90 3.36
CA ASN A 85 -16.54 3.86 2.47
C ASN A 85 -17.32 4.93 3.26
N GLY A 86 -17.61 6.06 2.60
CA GLY A 86 -18.37 7.18 3.16
C GLY A 86 -17.85 7.64 4.52
N ALA A 87 -18.77 7.90 5.46
CA ALA A 87 -18.45 8.42 6.79
C ALA A 87 -17.47 7.55 7.60
N HIS A 88 -17.45 6.23 7.38
CA HIS A 88 -16.51 5.34 8.06
C HIS A 88 -15.07 5.60 7.61
N LEU A 89 -14.86 5.76 6.30
CA LEU A 89 -13.57 6.11 5.74
C LEU A 89 -13.11 7.50 6.17
N HIS A 90 -14.00 8.50 6.13
CA HIS A 90 -13.69 9.88 6.53
C HIS A 90 -13.21 9.95 8.00
N ARG A 91 -13.86 9.22 8.92
CA ARG A 91 -13.43 9.13 10.31
C ARG A 91 -12.05 8.48 10.45
N MET A 92 -11.80 7.41 9.70
CA MET A 92 -10.52 6.70 9.72
C MET A 92 -9.38 7.60 9.24
N ASN A 93 -9.60 8.33 8.14
CA ASN A 93 -8.66 9.34 7.62
C ASN A 93 -8.39 10.44 8.65
N ALA A 94 -9.45 10.97 9.28
CA ALA A 94 -9.33 12.05 10.26
C ALA A 94 -8.48 11.61 11.48
N ASN A 95 -8.66 10.38 11.96
CA ASN A 95 -7.87 9.85 13.08
C ASN A 95 -6.38 9.70 12.71
N ALA A 96 -6.08 9.11 11.56
CA ALA A 96 -4.70 8.93 11.10
C ALA A 96 -4.00 10.28 10.86
N LEU A 97 -4.67 11.21 10.17
CA LEU A 97 -4.11 12.52 9.86
C LEU A 97 -4.02 13.45 11.07
N LYS A 98 -4.86 13.27 12.09
CA LYS A 98 -4.69 13.93 13.39
C LYS A 98 -3.40 13.50 14.08
N TYR A 99 -3.06 12.21 14.01
CA TYR A 99 -1.77 11.72 14.51
C TYR A 99 -0.60 12.35 13.73
N VAL A 100 -0.69 12.39 12.40
CA VAL A 100 0.34 13.03 11.54
C VAL A 100 0.52 14.50 11.88
N SER A 101 -0.57 15.27 12.03
CA SER A 101 -0.52 16.68 12.45
C SER A 101 0.22 16.82 13.78
N ALA A 102 -0.13 16.02 14.79
CA ALA A 102 0.52 16.08 16.10
C ALA A 102 2.02 15.73 16.04
N GLU A 103 2.42 14.80 15.17
CA GLU A 103 3.84 14.47 14.99
C GLU A 103 4.61 15.58 14.29
N LEU A 104 4.04 16.17 13.23
CA LEU A 104 4.64 17.30 12.52
C LEU A 104 4.73 18.55 13.39
N GLU A 105 3.74 18.79 14.25
CA GLU A 105 3.72 19.94 15.16
C GLU A 105 4.85 19.91 16.19
N ARG A 106 5.40 18.73 16.50
CA ARG A 106 6.57 18.58 17.39
C ARG A 106 7.88 19.04 16.75
N ILE A 107 7.93 19.17 15.43
CA ILE A 107 9.14 19.59 14.70
C ILE A 107 9.25 21.12 14.74
N GLY A 108 10.27 21.63 15.45
CA GLY A 108 10.62 23.06 15.49
C GLY A 108 9.57 23.98 16.12
N GLY A 109 8.76 23.45 17.05
CA GLY A 109 7.59 24.14 17.64
C GLY A 109 7.75 24.64 19.08
N GLY A 110 8.95 24.56 19.67
CA GLY A 110 9.24 25.17 20.98
C GLY A 110 9.45 26.69 20.87
N VAL A 111 8.98 27.47 21.85
CA VAL A 111 9.29 28.91 21.90
C VAL A 111 10.80 29.09 22.05
N GLY A 112 11.46 29.61 21.00
CA GLY A 112 12.91 29.82 20.96
C GLY A 112 13.72 28.67 20.35
N ASP A 113 13.08 27.68 19.73
CA ASP A 113 13.76 26.51 19.18
C ASP A 113 14.00 26.63 17.66
N GLU A 114 15.25 26.89 17.27
CA GLU A 114 15.73 26.81 15.88
C GLU A 114 16.00 25.36 15.43
N SER A 115 15.72 24.35 16.27
CA SER A 115 16.06 22.97 15.96
C SER A 115 15.05 22.34 14.98
N GLY A 116 15.55 22.01 13.80
CA GLY A 116 14.90 21.05 12.92
C GLY A 116 15.02 19.64 13.46
N LEU A 117 14.28 18.71 12.85
CA LEU A 117 14.42 17.29 13.08
C LEU A 117 15.48 16.71 12.15
N ASP A 118 16.58 16.23 12.72
CA ASP A 118 17.54 15.39 12.01
C ASP A 118 17.00 13.96 11.94
N VAL A 119 16.84 13.45 10.72
CA VAL A 119 16.34 12.11 10.40
C VAL A 119 17.47 11.35 9.68
N PRO A 120 18.32 10.60 10.40
CA PRO A 120 19.45 9.88 9.79
C PRO A 120 19.04 8.83 8.74
N ASN A 121 17.82 8.30 8.84
CA ASN A 121 17.26 7.35 7.89
C ASN A 121 15.78 7.66 7.68
N LEU A 122 15.44 8.23 6.51
CA LEU A 122 14.07 8.62 6.20
C LEU A 122 13.12 7.41 6.16
N PHE A 123 13.57 6.27 5.63
CA PHE A 123 12.71 5.08 5.55
C PHE A 123 12.34 4.59 6.95
N ALA A 124 13.29 4.54 7.89
CA ALA A 124 13.03 4.14 9.27
C ALA A 124 12.09 5.13 10.01
N TRP A 125 12.21 6.43 9.72
CA TRP A 125 11.30 7.44 10.28
C TRP A 125 9.89 7.33 9.70
N VAL A 126 9.77 7.26 8.37
CA VAL A 126 8.49 7.01 7.67
C VAL A 126 7.83 5.74 8.20
N ARG A 127 8.60 4.67 8.34
CA ARG A 127 8.17 3.40 8.89
C ARG A 127 7.52 3.56 10.26
N ARG A 128 8.14 4.33 11.15
CA ARG A 128 7.59 4.59 12.49
C ARG A 128 6.34 5.45 12.44
N VAL A 129 6.42 6.63 11.81
CA VAL A 129 5.33 7.62 11.82
C VAL A 129 4.09 7.06 11.14
N MET A 130 4.24 6.46 9.96
CA MET A 130 3.12 5.89 9.22
C MET A 130 2.52 4.66 9.92
N THR A 131 3.33 3.78 10.52
CA THR A 131 2.78 2.65 11.29
C THR A 131 1.86 3.16 12.39
N LEU A 132 2.29 4.20 13.12
CA LEU A 132 1.49 4.76 14.21
C LEU A 132 0.27 5.52 13.71
N ALA A 133 0.38 6.32 12.64
CA ALA A 133 -0.75 6.99 12.01
C ALA A 133 -1.82 6.00 11.52
N THR A 134 -1.41 4.98 10.75
CA THR A 134 -2.30 3.95 10.22
C THR A 134 -2.97 3.17 11.35
N THR A 135 -2.20 2.76 12.37
CA THR A 135 -2.75 1.96 13.48
C THR A 135 -3.64 2.76 14.41
N GLU A 136 -3.38 4.06 14.60
CA GLU A 136 -4.29 4.96 15.31
C GLU A 136 -5.60 5.12 14.54
N GLY A 137 -5.52 5.26 13.21
CA GLY A 137 -6.68 5.26 12.33
C GLY A 137 -7.54 4.00 12.48
N LEU A 138 -6.92 2.84 12.63
CA LEU A 138 -7.60 1.54 12.74
C LEU A 138 -8.13 1.24 14.15
N TYR A 139 -7.28 1.36 15.17
CA TYR A 139 -7.52 0.83 16.51
C TYR A 139 -7.83 1.90 17.57
N GLY A 140 -7.83 3.18 17.21
CA GLY A 140 -8.12 4.27 18.12
C GLY A 140 -7.13 4.39 19.29
N VAL A 141 -7.56 5.02 20.37
CA VAL A 141 -6.74 5.35 21.56
C VAL A 141 -6.19 4.10 22.25
N GLU A 142 -6.89 2.97 22.16
CA GLU A 142 -6.47 1.71 22.76
C GLU A 142 -5.52 0.89 21.85
N ASN A 143 -4.97 1.52 20.80
CA ASN A 143 -4.08 0.93 19.81
C ASN A 143 -2.92 0.13 20.44
N PRO A 144 -2.82 -1.19 20.17
CA PRO A 144 -1.77 -2.04 20.73
C PRO A 144 -0.35 -1.59 20.38
N VAL A 145 -0.13 -1.07 19.17
CA VAL A 145 1.19 -0.66 18.69
C VAL A 145 1.64 0.64 19.36
N MET A 146 0.71 1.56 19.65
CA MET A 146 1.00 2.77 20.42
C MET A 146 1.34 2.48 21.88
N LYS A 147 0.70 1.46 22.47
CA LYS A 147 0.99 1.02 23.84
C LYS A 147 2.34 0.31 23.99
N ASP A 148 2.80 -0.34 22.94
CA ASP A 148 4.08 -1.05 22.91
C ASP A 148 4.78 -0.81 21.56
N LEU A 149 5.62 0.22 21.54
CA LEU A 149 6.34 0.62 20.33
C LEU A 149 7.32 -0.44 19.83
N THR A 150 7.68 -1.44 20.64
CA THR A 150 8.52 -2.57 20.19
C THR A 150 7.79 -3.42 19.15
N LEU A 151 6.45 -3.36 19.12
CA LEU A 151 5.64 -4.05 18.11
C LEU A 151 5.84 -3.51 16.70
N ILE A 152 6.37 -2.29 16.54
CA ILE A 152 6.72 -1.77 15.21
C ILE A 152 7.81 -2.66 14.61
N ASP A 153 8.90 -2.92 15.33
CA ASP A 153 9.99 -3.76 14.82
C ASP A 153 9.55 -5.22 14.64
N ASP A 154 8.66 -5.71 15.50
CA ASP A 154 8.05 -7.03 15.32
C ASP A 154 7.21 -7.11 14.04
N LEU A 155 6.43 -6.08 13.70
CA LEU A 155 5.63 -6.04 12.49
C LEU A 155 6.49 -6.22 11.23
N TRP A 156 7.65 -5.54 11.17
CA TRP A 156 8.58 -5.67 10.04
C TRP A 156 9.37 -6.97 10.07
N THR A 157 9.68 -7.48 11.26
CA THR A 157 10.32 -8.80 11.41
C THR A 157 9.37 -9.92 10.97
N PHE A 158 8.08 -9.81 11.29
CA PHE A 158 7.03 -10.70 10.85
C PHE A 158 6.87 -10.64 9.33
N GLU A 159 6.71 -9.44 8.76
CA GLU A 159 6.52 -9.25 7.32
C GLU A 159 7.69 -9.82 6.51
N SER A 160 8.93 -9.59 6.93
CA SER A 160 10.10 -10.10 6.19
C SER A 160 10.26 -11.63 6.27
N GLY A 161 9.54 -12.28 7.20
CA GLY A 161 9.45 -13.74 7.31
C GLY A 161 8.27 -14.37 6.59
N VAL A 162 7.31 -13.58 6.07
CA VAL A 162 6.12 -14.08 5.35
C VAL A 162 6.49 -15.08 4.23
N PRO A 163 7.48 -14.83 3.36
CA PRO A 163 7.85 -15.79 2.33
C PRO A 163 8.22 -17.17 2.88
N MET A 164 8.83 -17.22 4.08
CA MET A 164 9.16 -18.48 4.75
C MET A 164 7.95 -19.16 5.37
N PHE A 165 6.95 -18.41 5.86
CA PHE A 165 5.69 -18.99 6.32
C PHE A 165 4.90 -19.64 5.19
N ILE A 166 4.92 -19.05 3.99
CA ILE A 166 4.26 -19.62 2.81
C ILE A 166 4.82 -21.00 2.45
N LEU A 167 6.14 -21.19 2.59
CA LEU A 167 6.81 -22.49 2.40
C LEU A 167 6.43 -23.51 3.47
N ASP A 168 6.07 -23.05 4.67
CA ASP A 168 5.56 -23.86 5.80
C ASP A 168 6.51 -24.99 6.24
N ILE A 169 7.83 -24.76 6.10
CA ILE A 169 8.86 -25.73 6.51
C ILE A 169 9.29 -25.43 7.93
N LEU A 170 8.61 -26.00 8.93
CA LEU A 170 8.94 -25.85 10.38
C LEU A 170 9.31 -24.40 10.77
N PRO A 171 8.36 -23.45 10.61
CA PRO A 171 8.63 -22.01 10.71
C PRO A 171 9.21 -21.55 12.06
N GLN A 172 8.98 -22.32 13.14
CA GLN A 172 9.59 -22.08 14.44
C GLN A 172 11.13 -22.17 14.43
N TYR A 173 11.71 -22.85 13.42
CA TYR A 173 13.15 -22.99 13.22
C TYR A 173 13.64 -22.22 11.99
N THR A 174 12.95 -22.34 10.85
CA THR A 174 13.38 -21.72 9.58
C THR A 174 13.12 -20.21 9.51
N ALA A 175 12.16 -19.71 10.30
CA ALA A 175 11.79 -18.30 10.39
C ALA A 175 11.67 -17.85 11.85
N ARG A 176 12.54 -18.34 12.73
CA ARG A 176 12.42 -18.22 14.20
C ARG A 176 12.11 -16.79 14.69
N ASN A 177 12.82 -15.79 14.18
CA ASN A 177 12.62 -14.40 14.60
C ASN A 177 11.24 -13.89 14.19
N ALA A 178 10.83 -14.13 12.94
CA ALA A 178 9.50 -13.78 12.44
C ALA A 178 8.40 -14.54 13.19
N PHE A 179 8.63 -15.81 13.54
CA PHE A 179 7.68 -16.62 14.31
C PHE A 179 7.44 -16.05 15.71
N GLN A 180 8.51 -15.60 16.38
CA GLN A 180 8.40 -14.96 17.69
C GLN A 180 7.76 -13.57 17.60
N ALA A 181 8.11 -12.78 16.56
CA ALA A 181 7.50 -11.49 16.29
C ALA A 181 5.99 -11.62 16.03
N ARG A 182 5.59 -12.61 15.21
CA ARG A 182 4.18 -12.98 15.00
C ARG A 182 3.44 -13.21 16.31
N ALA A 183 4.01 -14.03 17.19
CA ALA A 183 3.40 -14.35 18.47
C ALA A 183 3.22 -13.12 19.38
N ARG A 184 4.21 -12.20 19.41
CA ARG A 184 4.11 -10.94 20.18
C ARG A 184 3.03 -10.01 19.65
N LEU A 185 2.97 -9.82 18.33
CA LEU A 185 1.92 -9.03 17.67
C LEU A 185 0.53 -9.59 17.96
N GLN A 186 0.36 -10.90 17.79
CA GLN A 186 -0.90 -11.59 18.06
C GLN A 186 -1.29 -11.50 19.54
N ALA A 187 -0.34 -11.55 20.47
CA ALA A 187 -0.63 -11.35 21.89
C ALA A 187 -1.13 -9.92 22.18
N GLY A 188 -0.54 -8.90 21.54
CA GLY A 188 -1.01 -7.51 21.63
C GLY A 188 -2.45 -7.34 21.12
N LEU A 189 -2.71 -7.85 19.92
CA LEU A 189 -4.05 -7.82 19.30
C LEU A 189 -5.07 -8.65 20.08
N SER A 190 -4.68 -9.83 20.59
CA SER A 190 -5.57 -10.67 21.42
C SER A 190 -6.01 -9.93 22.67
N ARG A 191 -5.12 -9.21 23.35
CA ARG A 191 -5.48 -8.39 24.51
C ARG A 191 -6.50 -7.31 24.15
N PHE A 192 -6.34 -6.68 22.99
CA PHE A 192 -7.27 -5.66 22.50
C PHE A 192 -8.69 -6.19 22.31
N TYR A 193 -8.85 -7.32 21.60
CA TYR A 193 -10.17 -7.92 21.37
C TYR A 193 -10.75 -8.56 22.63
N MET A 194 -9.94 -9.18 23.49
CA MET A 194 -10.41 -9.75 24.77
C MET A 194 -10.92 -8.69 25.73
N ALA A 195 -10.33 -7.49 25.70
CA ALA A 195 -10.81 -6.33 26.45
C ALA A 195 -11.99 -5.61 25.79
N ARG A 196 -12.46 -6.10 24.62
CA ARG A 196 -13.55 -5.51 23.83
C ARG A 196 -13.30 -4.06 23.42
N HIS A 197 -12.03 -3.67 23.30
CA HIS A 197 -11.68 -2.33 22.84
C HIS A 197 -12.13 -2.07 21.41
N ASP A 198 -12.32 -3.11 20.60
CA ASP A 198 -12.87 -2.98 19.25
C ASP A 198 -14.27 -2.34 19.22
N HIS A 199 -15.02 -2.38 20.32
CA HIS A 199 -16.33 -1.73 20.42
C HIS A 199 -16.25 -0.21 20.67
N ASN A 200 -15.08 0.35 21.02
CA ASN A 200 -14.93 1.77 21.33
C ASN A 200 -15.29 2.66 20.12
N ASP A 201 -15.85 3.85 20.35
CA ASP A 201 -16.41 4.72 19.30
C ASP A 201 -15.39 5.24 18.27
N ASP A 202 -14.13 5.35 18.69
CA ASP A 202 -12.99 5.82 17.92
C ASP A 202 -12.31 4.74 17.07
N VAL A 203 -12.62 3.46 17.29
CA VAL A 203 -12.14 2.34 16.47
C VAL A 203 -12.80 2.33 15.10
N ALA A 204 -12.02 2.03 14.06
CA ALA A 204 -12.49 1.99 12.68
C ALA A 204 -13.57 0.92 12.46
N GLN A 205 -14.54 1.23 11.58
CA GLN A 205 -15.63 0.30 11.27
C GLN A 205 -15.11 -1.03 10.69
N ILE A 206 -13.98 -1.01 9.98
CA ILE A 206 -13.38 -2.23 9.42
C ILE A 206 -12.96 -3.21 10.51
N VAL A 207 -12.39 -2.72 11.62
CA VAL A 207 -12.01 -3.53 12.78
C VAL A 207 -13.26 -4.13 13.43
N LYS A 208 -14.27 -3.30 13.68
CA LYS A 208 -15.57 -3.70 14.26
C LYS A 208 -16.25 -4.79 13.43
N ALA A 209 -16.49 -4.49 12.15
CA ALA A 209 -17.27 -5.35 11.28
C ALA A 209 -16.62 -6.71 11.05
N ARG A 210 -15.29 -6.77 10.94
CA ARG A 210 -14.56 -8.03 10.81
C ARG A 210 -14.63 -8.86 12.09
N ALA A 211 -14.42 -8.23 13.25
CA ALA A 211 -14.55 -8.89 14.55
C ALA A 211 -15.97 -9.44 14.77
N ASP A 212 -17.00 -8.67 14.42
CA ASP A 212 -18.40 -9.10 14.52
C ASP A 212 -18.70 -10.33 13.65
N VAL A 213 -18.19 -10.35 12.41
CA VAL A 213 -18.29 -11.54 11.56
C VAL A 213 -17.64 -12.74 12.25
N LEU A 214 -16.39 -12.61 12.71
CA LEU A 214 -15.67 -13.71 13.36
C LEU A 214 -16.43 -14.24 14.59
N ARG A 215 -16.98 -13.35 15.43
CA ARG A 215 -17.79 -13.72 16.60
C ARG A 215 -19.08 -14.45 16.23
N ARG A 216 -19.76 -14.07 15.14
CA ARG A 216 -20.98 -14.77 14.66
C ARG A 216 -20.72 -16.23 14.30
N TYR A 217 -19.50 -16.54 13.86
CA TYR A 217 -19.06 -17.91 13.58
C TYR A 217 -18.46 -18.63 14.81
N GLY A 218 -18.58 -18.05 16.00
CA GLY A 218 -18.14 -18.67 17.26
C GLY A 218 -16.64 -18.56 17.53
N ILE A 219 -15.91 -17.72 16.79
CA ILE A 219 -14.47 -17.51 17.03
C ILE A 219 -14.29 -16.64 18.28
N PRO A 220 -13.54 -17.11 19.30
CA PRO A 220 -13.36 -16.37 20.55
C PRO A 220 -12.42 -15.16 20.36
N ASP A 221 -12.57 -14.12 21.17
CA ASP A 221 -11.82 -12.86 21.05
C ASP A 221 -10.30 -13.02 21.00
N ARG A 222 -9.77 -14.03 21.72
CA ARG A 222 -8.34 -14.37 21.65
C ARG A 222 -7.91 -14.79 20.24
N GLU A 223 -8.70 -15.63 19.58
CA GLU A 223 -8.43 -16.10 18.21
C GLU A 223 -8.71 -15.00 17.17
N ILE A 224 -9.62 -14.06 17.47
CA ILE A 224 -9.79 -12.85 16.66
C ILE A 224 -8.49 -12.04 16.61
N GLY A 225 -7.80 -11.87 17.75
CA GLY A 225 -6.49 -11.22 17.77
C GLY A 225 -5.42 -11.92 16.92
N THR A 226 -5.42 -13.25 16.88
CA THR A 226 -4.57 -14.06 15.98
C THR A 226 -4.88 -13.76 14.52
N PHE A 227 -6.17 -13.72 14.17
CA PHE A 227 -6.67 -13.48 12.82
C PHE A 227 -6.39 -12.05 12.34
N GLU A 228 -6.55 -11.07 13.22
CA GLU A 228 -6.49 -9.64 12.88
C GLU A 228 -5.07 -9.08 12.75
N LEU A 229 -4.05 -9.91 13.00
CA LEU A 229 -2.69 -9.62 12.51
C LEU A 229 -2.69 -9.40 10.99
N GLY A 230 -3.59 -10.08 10.27
CA GLY A 230 -3.77 -9.87 8.83
C GLY A 230 -4.09 -8.41 8.49
N LEU A 231 -5.01 -7.77 9.22
CA LEU A 231 -5.38 -6.36 8.98
C LEU A 231 -4.23 -5.41 9.30
N LEU A 232 -3.55 -5.63 10.44
CA LEU A 232 -2.37 -4.86 10.80
C LEU A 232 -1.30 -4.93 9.70
N HIS A 233 -0.98 -6.14 9.22
CA HIS A 233 0.01 -6.35 8.18
C HIS A 233 -0.39 -5.70 6.85
N VAL A 234 -1.60 -5.94 6.31
CA VAL A 234 -1.99 -5.38 5.00
C VAL A 234 -2.21 -3.87 5.05
N GLY A 235 -2.54 -3.31 6.22
CA GLY A 235 -2.70 -1.87 6.42
C GLY A 235 -1.38 -1.11 6.30
N THR A 236 -0.26 -1.72 6.68
CA THR A 236 1.04 -1.02 6.79
C THR A 236 2.05 -1.43 5.71
N ALA A 237 2.08 -2.70 5.30
CA ALA A 237 3.18 -3.26 4.53
C ALA A 237 3.43 -2.58 3.17
N ASN A 238 2.38 -2.05 2.54
CA ASN A 238 2.48 -1.38 1.23
C ASN A 238 2.44 0.16 1.33
N THR A 239 1.61 0.73 2.20
CA THR A 239 1.44 2.19 2.28
C THR A 239 2.76 2.88 2.65
N ILE A 240 3.53 2.25 3.55
CA ILE A 240 4.78 2.79 4.07
C ILE A 240 5.90 2.89 3.01
N PRO A 241 6.28 1.81 2.30
CA PRO A 241 7.26 1.92 1.24
C PRO A 241 6.75 2.80 0.08
N VAL A 242 5.45 2.78 -0.25
CA VAL A 242 4.90 3.71 -1.26
C VAL A 242 5.12 5.16 -0.84
N PHE A 243 4.82 5.51 0.41
CA PHE A 243 5.00 6.86 0.93
C PHE A 243 6.48 7.26 0.94
N PHE A 244 7.37 6.34 1.33
CA PHE A 244 8.81 6.57 1.25
C PHE A 244 9.26 6.89 -0.18
N TRP A 245 8.87 6.09 -1.18
CA TRP A 245 9.23 6.35 -2.58
C TRP A 245 8.65 7.67 -3.08
N PHE A 246 7.44 8.02 -2.64
CA PHE A 246 6.82 9.29 -2.96
C PHE A 246 7.63 10.48 -2.40
N LEU A 247 8.00 10.42 -1.11
CA LEU A 247 8.88 11.43 -0.51
C LEU A 247 10.23 11.50 -1.20
N ALA A 248 10.86 10.35 -1.47
CA ALA A 248 12.14 10.28 -2.13
C ALA A 248 12.08 10.87 -3.55
N HIS A 249 11.01 10.62 -4.32
CA HIS A 249 10.88 11.22 -5.64
C HIS A 249 10.60 12.73 -5.60
N VAL A 250 9.79 13.20 -4.66
CA VAL A 250 9.45 14.62 -4.54
C VAL A 250 10.62 15.44 -3.99
N PHE A 251 11.10 15.14 -2.78
CA PHE A 251 12.02 16.01 -2.05
C PHE A 251 13.48 15.94 -2.52
N THR A 252 13.78 15.06 -3.48
CA THR A 252 15.07 15.06 -4.19
C THR A 252 15.09 15.99 -5.41
N ARG A 253 13.96 16.61 -5.74
CA ARG A 253 13.77 17.46 -6.93
C ARG A 253 13.27 18.84 -6.49
N SER A 254 14.16 19.79 -6.27
CA SER A 254 13.82 21.13 -5.75
C SER A 254 12.79 21.86 -6.61
N GLU A 255 12.94 21.86 -7.94
CA GLU A 255 11.99 22.50 -8.87
C GLU A 255 10.59 21.88 -8.77
N LEU A 256 10.51 20.56 -8.55
CA LEU A 256 9.23 19.88 -8.35
C LEU A 256 8.61 20.25 -7.00
N VAL A 257 9.41 20.36 -5.94
CA VAL A 257 8.94 20.79 -4.62
C VAL A 257 8.29 22.17 -4.70
N GLU A 258 8.89 23.13 -5.40
CA GLU A 258 8.31 24.47 -5.56
C GLU A 258 6.98 24.44 -6.32
N ARG A 259 6.90 23.73 -7.44
CA ARG A 259 5.64 23.56 -8.20
C ARG A 259 4.53 22.93 -7.35
N LEU A 260 4.86 21.90 -6.57
CA LEU A 260 3.91 21.23 -5.69
C LEU A 260 3.51 22.11 -4.50
N ARG A 261 4.41 22.95 -4.00
CA ARG A 261 4.11 23.92 -2.94
C ARG A 261 3.09 24.95 -3.40
N GLU A 262 3.27 25.50 -4.59
CA GLU A 262 2.32 26.44 -5.19
C GLU A 262 0.93 25.79 -5.32
N GLU A 263 0.86 24.60 -5.93
CA GLU A 263 -0.40 23.87 -6.13
C GLU A 263 -1.12 23.56 -4.80
N VAL A 264 -0.38 23.06 -3.79
CA VAL A 264 -0.98 22.73 -2.48
C VAL A 264 -1.36 23.99 -1.71
N LEU A 265 -0.59 25.09 -1.85
CA LEU A 265 -0.91 26.35 -1.19
C LEU A 265 -2.23 26.92 -1.71
N GLU A 266 -2.45 26.92 -3.02
CA GLU A 266 -3.69 27.38 -3.66
C GLU A 266 -4.92 26.55 -3.25
N ALA A 267 -4.73 25.23 -3.08
CA ALA A 267 -5.79 24.33 -2.63
C ALA A 267 -6.05 24.36 -1.11
N SER A 268 -5.16 24.99 -0.34
CA SER A 268 -5.25 25.07 1.13
C SER A 268 -5.85 26.40 1.60
N GLN A 269 -6.39 26.41 2.81
CA GLN A 269 -6.79 27.65 3.47
C GLN A 269 -5.90 27.90 4.68
N ARG A 270 -5.55 29.17 4.93
CA ARG A 270 -4.81 29.56 6.13
C ARG A 270 -5.61 30.54 6.97
N LYS A 271 -5.81 30.20 8.24
CA LYS A 271 -6.45 31.05 9.24
C LYS A 271 -5.49 31.18 10.43
N GLU A 272 -4.88 32.36 10.55
CA GLU A 272 -3.83 32.62 11.55
C GLU A 272 -2.68 31.58 11.41
N ASP A 273 -2.43 30.83 12.49
CA ASP A 273 -1.45 29.75 12.55
C ASP A 273 -2.02 28.38 12.11
N GLU A 274 -3.30 28.27 11.74
CA GLU A 274 -3.89 27.00 11.27
C GLU A 274 -3.93 26.93 9.73
N ALA A 275 -3.32 25.90 9.17
CA ALA A 275 -3.43 25.52 7.77
C ALA A 275 -4.43 24.37 7.62
N ILE A 276 -5.48 24.62 6.85
CA ILE A 276 -6.60 23.71 6.62
C ILE A 276 -6.39 23.04 5.26
N ILE A 277 -6.28 21.71 5.28
CA ILE A 277 -6.06 20.88 4.10
C ILE A 277 -7.28 19.99 3.91
N ASP A 278 -8.03 20.23 2.84
CA ASP A 278 -9.16 19.37 2.47
C ASP A 278 -8.69 18.26 1.53
N ILE A 279 -8.60 17.04 2.07
CA ILE A 279 -8.09 15.88 1.32
C ILE A 279 -9.06 15.43 0.22
N THR A 280 -10.32 15.89 0.24
CA THR A 280 -11.32 15.53 -0.77
C THR A 280 -11.12 16.26 -2.09
N PHE A 281 -10.35 17.36 -2.08
CA PHE A 281 -10.11 18.17 -3.27
C PHE A 281 -8.85 17.78 -4.06
N PHE A 282 -7.96 16.94 -3.52
CA PHE A 282 -6.69 16.65 -4.17
C PHE A 282 -6.79 16.17 -5.62
N GLU A 283 -7.76 15.31 -5.95
CA GLU A 283 -7.91 14.84 -7.35
C GLU A 283 -8.28 15.95 -8.33
N LYS A 284 -8.93 17.02 -7.86
CA LYS A 284 -9.43 18.11 -8.70
C LYS A 284 -8.49 19.32 -8.68
N GLU A 285 -8.01 19.69 -7.50
CA GLU A 285 -7.28 20.94 -7.26
C GLU A 285 -5.77 20.72 -7.10
N CYS A 286 -5.30 19.47 -6.94
CA CYS A 286 -3.86 19.14 -6.90
C CYS A 286 -3.46 18.04 -7.91
N PRO A 287 -3.73 18.22 -9.20
CA PRO A 287 -3.48 17.21 -10.22
C PRO A 287 -2.01 16.80 -10.36
N LEU A 288 -1.05 17.72 -10.18
CA LEU A 288 0.39 17.40 -10.21
C LEU A 288 0.80 16.56 -9.01
N LEU A 289 0.34 16.90 -7.81
CA LEU A 289 0.58 16.12 -6.60
C LEU A 289 0.05 14.69 -6.74
N VAL A 290 -1.19 14.55 -7.23
CA VAL A 290 -1.80 13.25 -7.49
C VAL A 290 -1.04 12.50 -8.59
N SER A 291 -0.54 13.19 -9.61
CA SER A 291 0.27 12.59 -10.66
C SER A 291 1.60 12.04 -10.11
N CYS A 292 2.29 12.79 -9.25
CA CYS A 292 3.51 12.35 -8.58
C CYS A 292 3.26 11.14 -7.67
N TYR A 293 2.15 11.12 -6.92
CA TYR A 293 1.76 9.97 -6.11
C TYR A 293 1.52 8.73 -6.99
N ARG A 294 0.78 8.89 -8.08
CA ARG A 294 0.47 7.80 -9.02
C ARG A 294 1.73 7.26 -9.71
N GLU A 295 2.65 8.14 -10.09
CA GLU A 295 3.94 7.80 -10.69
C GLU A 295 4.87 7.08 -9.72
N SER A 296 4.92 7.54 -8.46
CA SER A 296 5.68 6.87 -7.40
C SER A 296 5.18 5.44 -7.19
N MET A 297 3.85 5.24 -7.16
CA MET A 297 3.25 3.90 -7.11
C MET A 297 3.52 3.08 -8.37
N ARG A 298 3.51 3.70 -9.56
CA ARG A 298 3.79 2.98 -10.82
C ARG A 298 5.18 2.34 -10.78
N LEU A 299 6.20 3.12 -10.43
CA LEU A 299 7.59 2.70 -10.40
C LEU A 299 7.90 1.71 -9.28
N SER A 300 7.27 1.90 -8.12
CA SER A 300 7.50 1.06 -6.94
C SER A 300 6.56 -0.16 -6.86
N SER A 301 5.54 -0.28 -7.69
CA SER A 301 4.61 -1.42 -7.61
C SER A 301 5.22 -2.71 -8.18
N ARG A 302 5.32 -3.72 -7.32
CA ARG A 302 5.68 -5.11 -7.62
C ARG A 302 4.48 -6.07 -7.39
N VAL A 303 3.29 -5.51 -7.22
CA VAL A 303 2.06 -6.25 -6.94
C VAL A 303 1.79 -7.33 -7.99
N ILE A 304 1.51 -8.54 -7.50
CA ILE A 304 1.03 -9.66 -8.32
C ILE A 304 -0.46 -9.87 -8.04
N GLY A 305 -1.29 -9.61 -9.05
CA GLY A 305 -2.73 -9.90 -9.01
C GLY A 305 -2.99 -11.40 -9.14
N ASN A 306 -2.82 -12.15 -8.04
CA ASN A 306 -3.07 -13.59 -8.01
C ASN A 306 -4.56 -13.90 -8.18
N ARG A 307 -4.89 -14.85 -9.05
CA ARG A 307 -6.25 -15.40 -9.22
C ARG A 307 -6.18 -16.90 -9.40
N ARG A 308 -7.20 -17.61 -8.94
CA ARG A 308 -7.41 -19.03 -9.25
C ARG A 308 -8.60 -19.16 -10.16
N VAL A 309 -8.45 -19.97 -11.21
CA VAL A 309 -9.55 -20.33 -12.09
C VAL A 309 -10.47 -21.28 -11.32
N THR A 310 -11.65 -20.82 -10.91
CA THR A 310 -12.61 -21.64 -10.16
C THR A 310 -13.42 -22.53 -11.10
N LYS A 311 -13.66 -22.07 -12.32
CA LYS A 311 -14.33 -22.80 -13.39
C LYS A 311 -13.65 -22.55 -14.73
N ASP A 312 -13.61 -23.57 -15.60
CA ASP A 312 -13.17 -23.40 -16.99
C ASP A 312 -13.84 -22.17 -17.61
N THR A 313 -13.02 -21.23 -18.07
CA THR A 313 -13.50 -19.92 -18.53
C THR A 313 -12.59 -19.36 -19.61
N THR A 314 -13.08 -18.36 -20.34
CA THR A 314 -12.35 -17.67 -21.40
C THR A 314 -12.11 -16.21 -21.02
N ILE A 315 -10.94 -15.70 -21.37
CA ILE A 315 -10.63 -14.25 -21.37
C ILE A 315 -10.33 -13.79 -22.81
N SER A 316 -10.63 -12.53 -23.12
CA SER A 316 -10.42 -11.97 -24.46
C SER A 316 -9.92 -10.53 -24.39
N ASP A 317 -9.11 -10.14 -25.37
CA ASP A 317 -8.64 -8.76 -25.51
C ASP A 317 -9.70 -7.82 -26.12
N GLY A 318 -10.90 -8.34 -26.40
CA GLY A 318 -11.99 -7.61 -27.04
C GLY A 318 -11.72 -7.28 -28.51
N LYS A 319 -10.68 -7.88 -29.11
CA LYS A 319 -10.31 -7.73 -30.52
C LYS A 319 -10.36 -9.09 -31.20
N SER A 320 -9.24 -9.78 -31.31
CA SER A 320 -9.10 -11.03 -32.06
C SER A 320 -8.58 -12.20 -31.23
N ARG A 321 -8.10 -11.95 -30.01
CA ARG A 321 -7.45 -12.98 -29.20
C ARG A 321 -8.36 -13.40 -28.05
N SER A 322 -8.43 -14.71 -27.84
CA SER A 322 -9.26 -15.35 -26.83
C SER A 322 -8.53 -16.58 -26.29
N TYR A 323 -8.53 -16.75 -24.97
CA TYR A 323 -7.75 -17.78 -24.30
C TYR A 323 -8.61 -18.54 -23.29
N MET A 324 -8.65 -19.86 -23.42
CA MET A 324 -9.32 -20.76 -22.47
C MET A 324 -8.40 -21.02 -21.27
N LEU A 325 -8.89 -20.73 -20.08
CA LEU A 325 -8.25 -20.97 -18.80
C LEU A 325 -8.93 -22.17 -18.12
N LYS A 326 -8.13 -23.11 -17.64
CA LYS A 326 -8.62 -24.35 -17.01
C LYS A 326 -8.79 -24.20 -15.50
N SER A 327 -9.88 -24.76 -14.97
CA SER A 327 -10.18 -24.80 -13.53
C SER A 327 -9.02 -25.40 -12.73
N GLY A 328 -8.82 -24.88 -11.53
CA GLY A 328 -7.74 -25.28 -10.61
C GLY A 328 -6.38 -24.65 -10.91
N VAL A 329 -6.21 -23.98 -12.05
CA VAL A 329 -4.93 -23.37 -12.43
C VAL A 329 -4.82 -21.96 -11.87
N ASN A 330 -3.63 -21.61 -11.39
CA ASN A 330 -3.32 -20.28 -10.90
C ASN A 330 -3.03 -19.31 -12.06
N LEU A 331 -3.32 -18.04 -11.84
CA LEU A 331 -3.11 -16.95 -12.78
C LEU A 331 -2.43 -15.79 -12.05
N GLN A 332 -1.39 -15.22 -12.67
CA GLN A 332 -0.67 -14.05 -12.19
C GLN A 332 -0.76 -12.89 -13.17
N LEU A 333 -1.03 -11.70 -12.62
CA LEU A 333 -1.17 -10.43 -13.32
C LEU A 333 -0.10 -9.49 -12.73
N SER A 334 1.03 -9.31 -13.41
CA SER A 334 2.16 -8.57 -12.85
C SER A 334 2.04 -7.07 -13.10
N ALA A 335 1.88 -6.29 -12.03
CA ALA A 335 1.92 -4.83 -12.10
C ALA A 335 3.30 -4.35 -12.55
N GLU A 336 4.38 -4.99 -12.08
CA GLU A 336 5.74 -4.64 -12.48
C GLU A 336 5.92 -4.65 -14.00
N VAL A 337 5.47 -5.71 -14.67
CA VAL A 337 5.59 -5.80 -16.13
C VAL A 337 4.72 -4.75 -16.82
N LEU A 338 3.45 -4.64 -16.44
CA LEU A 338 2.51 -3.68 -17.06
C LEU A 338 2.94 -2.23 -16.86
N HIS A 339 3.50 -1.91 -15.71
CA HIS A 339 3.92 -0.57 -15.34
C HIS A 339 5.19 -0.13 -16.07
N HIS A 340 5.97 -1.05 -16.64
CA HIS A 340 7.25 -0.73 -17.31
C HIS A 340 7.22 -1.00 -18.82
N MET A 341 6.03 -1.12 -19.42
CA MET A 341 5.89 -1.31 -20.87
C MET A 341 6.18 -0.02 -21.66
N ASP A 342 7.22 -0.02 -22.48
CA ASP A 342 7.58 1.11 -23.35
C ASP A 342 6.41 1.58 -24.21
N HIS A 343 5.70 0.64 -24.86
CA HIS A 343 4.57 0.99 -25.74
C HIS A 343 3.35 1.58 -25.00
N VAL A 344 3.29 1.46 -23.67
CA VAL A 344 2.22 2.04 -22.83
C VAL A 344 2.65 3.36 -22.20
N TRP A 345 3.88 3.41 -21.71
CA TRP A 345 4.37 4.50 -20.87
C TRP A 345 5.33 5.46 -21.60
N GLY A 346 5.64 5.17 -22.87
CA GLY A 346 6.49 6.00 -23.72
C GLY A 346 7.98 5.73 -23.51
N GLU A 347 8.81 6.69 -23.92
CA GLU A 347 10.26 6.61 -23.78
C GLU A 347 10.66 6.61 -22.29
N ALA A 348 11.56 5.70 -21.93
CA ALA A 348 12.11 5.56 -20.57
C ALA A 348 11.06 5.36 -19.45
N PRO A 349 10.28 4.26 -19.47
CA PRO A 349 9.28 3.98 -18.44
C PRO A 349 9.88 3.73 -17.05
N ALA A 350 11.19 3.51 -16.95
CA ALA A 350 11.88 3.40 -15.67
C ALA A 350 12.13 4.76 -14.98
N LEU A 351 11.96 5.87 -15.69
CA LEU A 351 12.18 7.21 -15.14
C LEU A 351 10.91 7.76 -14.47
N PHE A 352 11.11 8.47 -13.37
CA PHE A 352 10.07 9.25 -12.71
C PHE A 352 9.74 10.50 -13.51
N VAL A 353 8.51 10.54 -14.03
CA VAL A 353 7.96 11.69 -14.76
C VAL A 353 6.80 12.29 -13.97
N PRO A 354 6.97 13.47 -13.33
CA PRO A 354 5.96 14.09 -12.47
C PRO A 354 4.62 14.27 -13.17
N ASP A 355 4.67 14.65 -14.45
CA ASP A 355 3.50 15.05 -15.23
C ASP A 355 2.80 13.85 -15.92
N ARG A 356 3.23 12.60 -15.68
CA ARG A 356 2.82 11.42 -16.47
C ARG A 356 1.31 11.13 -16.42
N PHE A 357 0.66 11.45 -15.31
CA PHE A 357 -0.76 11.19 -15.08
C PHE A 357 -1.62 12.46 -15.14
N LEU A 358 -1.06 13.58 -15.62
CA LEU A 358 -1.86 14.76 -15.94
C LEU A 358 -2.79 14.47 -17.11
N ALA A 359 -4.00 15.04 -17.07
CA ALA A 359 -4.95 14.89 -18.14
C ALA A 359 -4.45 15.59 -19.42
N VAL A 360 -4.60 14.93 -20.56
CA VAL A 360 -4.38 15.55 -21.87
C VAL A 360 -5.63 16.33 -22.25
N GLU A 361 -5.63 17.65 -22.09
CA GLU A 361 -6.73 18.49 -22.56
C GLU A 361 -6.76 18.54 -24.09
N ASN A 362 -7.95 18.32 -24.68
CA ASN A 362 -8.20 18.35 -26.14
C ASN A 362 -7.44 17.30 -26.97
N GLY A 363 -7.09 16.17 -26.36
CA GLY A 363 -6.30 15.16 -27.04
C GLY A 363 -7.00 14.50 -28.25
N GLY A 364 -6.25 14.27 -29.33
CA GLY A 364 -6.71 13.57 -30.52
C GLY A 364 -7.04 12.09 -30.25
N ARG A 365 -7.68 11.40 -31.21
CA ARG A 365 -8.07 9.97 -31.06
C ARG A 365 -6.93 9.05 -30.62
N LYS A 366 -5.70 9.35 -31.04
CA LYS A 366 -4.50 8.60 -30.66
C LYS A 366 -4.21 8.75 -29.16
N GLU A 367 -4.15 9.98 -28.66
CA GLU A 367 -3.89 10.29 -27.24
C GLU A 367 -4.99 9.72 -26.34
N VAL A 368 -6.26 9.77 -26.76
CA VAL A 368 -7.36 9.11 -26.04
C VAL A 368 -7.16 7.59 -25.98
N GLY A 369 -6.66 6.99 -27.06
CA GLY A 369 -6.32 5.56 -27.11
C GLY A 369 -5.17 5.21 -26.17
N ASP A 370 -4.12 6.02 -26.17
CA ASP A 370 -2.93 5.86 -25.32
C ASP A 370 -3.30 6.00 -23.84
N GLU A 371 -4.12 6.99 -23.48
CA GLU A 371 -4.64 7.16 -22.12
C GLU A 371 -5.50 5.99 -21.64
N LYS A 372 -6.35 5.45 -22.52
CA LYS A 372 -7.12 4.24 -22.20
C LYS A 372 -6.21 3.04 -21.92
N MET A 373 -5.11 2.92 -22.67
CA MET A 373 -4.13 1.84 -22.48
C MET A 373 -3.35 2.01 -21.18
N LYS A 374 -2.88 3.22 -20.85
CA LYS A 374 -2.27 3.54 -19.55
C LYS A 374 -3.19 3.19 -18.40
N ARG A 375 -4.47 3.61 -18.45
CA ARG A 375 -5.48 3.26 -17.43
C ARG A 375 -5.68 1.76 -17.27
N ALA A 376 -5.61 0.99 -18.36
CA ALA A 376 -5.75 -0.46 -18.31
C ALA A 376 -4.51 -1.15 -17.73
N ALA A 377 -3.31 -0.61 -17.97
CA ALA A 377 -2.05 -1.12 -17.47
C ALA A 377 -1.75 -0.71 -16.03
N TYR A 378 -2.29 0.43 -15.58
CA TYR A 378 -2.09 0.96 -14.24
C TYR A 378 -2.92 0.21 -13.20
N ILE A 379 -2.29 -0.73 -12.50
CA ILE A 379 -2.95 -1.65 -11.55
C ILE A 379 -2.22 -1.75 -10.19
N PRO A 380 -1.75 -0.64 -9.58
CA PRO A 380 -0.99 -0.69 -8.32
C PRO A 380 -1.79 -1.29 -7.15
N PHE A 381 -3.12 -1.29 -7.26
CA PHE A 381 -4.04 -1.83 -6.25
C PHE A 381 -4.69 -3.16 -6.67
N GLY A 382 -4.22 -3.77 -7.76
CA GLY A 382 -4.91 -4.86 -8.44
C GLY A 382 -6.15 -4.37 -9.20
N GLY A 383 -7.20 -5.19 -9.25
CA GLY A 383 -8.43 -4.85 -9.97
C GLY A 383 -9.58 -5.83 -9.79
N GLY A 384 -10.74 -5.44 -10.32
CA GLY A 384 -11.97 -6.24 -10.26
C GLY A 384 -12.59 -6.28 -8.86
N ARG A 385 -13.25 -7.40 -8.53
CA ARG A 385 -13.91 -7.61 -7.23
C ARG A 385 -12.96 -7.55 -6.03
N HIS A 386 -11.68 -7.85 -6.25
CA HIS A 386 -10.64 -7.85 -5.23
C HIS A 386 -9.67 -6.67 -5.39
N LEU A 387 -10.15 -5.53 -5.89
CA LEU A 387 -9.43 -4.26 -5.85
C LEU A 387 -9.15 -3.87 -4.39
N CYS A 388 -7.95 -3.34 -4.10
CA CYS A 388 -7.59 -2.93 -2.74
C CYS A 388 -8.69 -2.05 -2.10
N PRO A 389 -9.28 -2.48 -0.98
CA PRO A 389 -10.35 -1.74 -0.34
C PRO A 389 -9.82 -0.51 0.42
N GLY A 390 -8.57 -0.55 0.89
CA GLY A 390 -7.91 0.55 1.61
C GLY A 390 -7.30 1.63 0.71
N ARG A 391 -7.44 1.56 -0.62
CA ARG A 391 -6.78 2.49 -1.57
C ARG A 391 -7.11 3.96 -1.33
N ASN A 392 -8.35 4.27 -0.94
CA ASN A 392 -8.78 5.64 -0.68
C ASN A 392 -8.27 6.15 0.67
N PHE A 393 -8.11 5.25 1.65
CA PHE A 393 -7.45 5.57 2.91
C PHE A 393 -5.97 5.87 2.68
N ALA A 394 -5.25 5.00 1.97
CA ALA A 394 -3.84 5.21 1.62
C ALA A 394 -3.62 6.50 0.80
N PHE A 395 -4.53 6.81 -0.14
CA PHE A 395 -4.51 8.07 -0.89
C PHE A 395 -4.59 9.28 0.04
N ALA A 396 -5.59 9.31 0.93
CA ALA A 396 -5.80 10.38 1.89
C ALA A 396 -4.65 10.54 2.88
N GLU A 397 -4.18 9.44 3.47
CA GLU A 397 -3.10 9.41 4.44
C GLU A 397 -1.78 9.92 3.83
N ASN A 398 -1.40 9.39 2.66
CA ASN A 398 -0.13 9.74 2.01
C ASN A 398 -0.15 11.18 1.49
N LEU A 399 -1.22 11.60 0.80
CA LEU A 399 -1.30 12.96 0.27
C LEU A 399 -1.45 14.00 1.38
N GLY A 400 -2.29 13.73 2.38
CA GLY A 400 -2.44 14.64 3.52
C GLY A 400 -1.11 14.90 4.23
N PHE A 401 -0.35 13.84 4.50
CA PHE A 401 0.98 13.98 5.11
C PHE A 401 1.92 14.78 4.20
N VAL A 402 2.06 14.39 2.93
CA VAL A 402 2.97 15.10 2.02
C VAL A 402 2.59 16.57 1.85
N SER A 403 1.30 16.91 1.80
CA SER A 403 0.83 18.29 1.68
C SER A 403 1.22 19.12 2.89
N ALA A 404 1.11 18.58 4.11
CA ALA A 404 1.59 19.27 5.30
C ALA A 404 3.12 19.48 5.29
N LEU A 405 3.88 18.48 4.83
CA LEU A 405 5.33 18.62 4.63
C LEU A 405 5.68 19.72 3.62
N LEU A 406 5.03 19.72 2.45
CA LEU A 406 5.24 20.72 1.40
C LEU A 406 4.95 22.14 1.92
N LEU A 407 3.82 22.32 2.59
CA LEU A 407 3.37 23.61 3.07
C LEU A 407 4.29 24.19 4.14
N GLY A 408 4.59 23.43 5.20
CA GLY A 408 5.24 23.99 6.39
C GLY A 408 6.70 23.64 6.61
N PHE A 409 7.31 22.80 5.77
CA PHE A 409 8.66 22.29 6.03
C PHE A 409 9.60 22.36 4.82
N GLU A 410 10.87 22.66 5.10
CA GLU A 410 11.98 22.36 4.21
C GLU A 410 12.54 20.99 4.58
N VAL A 411 12.66 20.11 3.60
CA VAL A 411 13.29 18.80 3.73
C VAL A 411 14.60 18.85 2.97
N LYS A 412 15.72 18.83 3.70
CA LYS A 412 17.07 19.00 3.13
C LYS A 412 17.91 17.74 3.38
N PRO A 413 18.95 17.44 2.58
CA PRO A 413 19.88 16.36 2.88
C PRO A 413 20.60 16.61 4.22
N LEU A 414 20.75 15.58 5.06
CA LEU A 414 21.33 15.73 6.41
C LEU A 414 22.82 16.12 6.40
N ASN A 415 23.61 15.62 5.44
CA ASN A 415 25.08 15.75 5.46
C ASN A 415 25.65 16.86 4.54
N GLY A 416 24.87 17.87 4.15
CA GLY A 416 25.38 19.13 3.58
C GLY A 416 26.18 19.08 2.26
N ASN A 417 26.53 17.90 1.73
CA ASN A 417 27.15 17.78 0.43
C ASN A 417 26.10 18.06 -0.64
N VAL A 418 26.21 19.25 -1.23
CA VAL A 418 25.49 19.71 -2.41
C VAL A 418 25.92 18.83 -3.59
N GLY A 419 25.26 17.69 -3.67
CA GLY A 419 25.37 16.67 -4.69
C GLY A 419 24.17 15.76 -4.47
N GLU A 420 22.99 16.33 -4.73
CA GLU A 420 21.65 15.73 -4.82
C GLU A 420 21.44 14.47 -3.98
N LEU A 421 20.59 14.56 -2.95
CA LEU A 421 20.00 13.38 -2.31
C LEU A 421 19.47 12.46 -3.41
N GLN A 422 20.18 11.36 -3.71
CA GLN A 422 19.82 10.49 -4.81
C GLN A 422 18.78 9.50 -4.33
N VAL A 423 17.73 9.32 -5.13
CA VAL A 423 16.72 8.28 -4.85
C VAL A 423 17.45 6.94 -4.70
N PRO A 424 17.29 6.23 -3.57
CA PRO A 424 18.04 5.01 -3.34
C PRO A 424 17.54 3.89 -4.25
N GLU A 425 18.39 2.89 -4.45
CA GLU A 425 17.99 1.70 -5.20
C GLU A 425 16.91 0.91 -4.45
N ALA A 426 15.98 0.33 -5.20
CA ALA A 426 14.96 -0.57 -4.65
C ALA A 426 15.51 -1.98 -4.47
N MET A 427 15.21 -2.62 -3.35
CA MET A 427 15.48 -4.04 -3.15
C MET A 427 14.66 -4.90 -4.11
N ALA A 428 15.16 -6.11 -4.38
CA ALA A 428 14.34 -7.14 -4.99
C ALA A 428 13.11 -7.44 -4.10
N CYS A 429 11.94 -7.55 -4.71
CA CYS A 429 10.71 -7.93 -4.04
C CYS A 429 10.66 -9.45 -3.85
N THR A 430 10.14 -9.91 -2.72
CA THR A 430 9.74 -11.31 -2.60
C THR A 430 8.34 -11.52 -3.17
N LEU A 431 7.90 -12.77 -3.32
CA LEU A 431 6.56 -13.11 -3.82
C LEU A 431 5.40 -12.56 -2.95
N ALA A 432 5.70 -12.16 -1.71
CA ALA A 432 4.72 -11.64 -0.77
C ALA A 432 4.66 -10.11 -0.71
N ASP A 433 5.64 -9.42 -1.29
CA ASP A 433 5.79 -7.98 -1.17
C ASP A 433 5.16 -7.27 -2.37
N GLY A 434 4.26 -6.32 -2.11
CA GLY A 434 3.62 -5.51 -3.16
C GLY A 434 4.44 -4.30 -3.61
N THR A 435 5.37 -3.85 -2.78
CA THR A 435 6.21 -2.66 -3.01
C THR A 435 7.58 -2.90 -2.39
N PRO A 436 8.69 -2.71 -3.13
CA PRO A 436 10.02 -2.98 -2.61
C PRO A 436 10.41 -1.91 -1.61
N LYS A 437 11.29 -2.29 -0.68
CA LYS A 437 11.94 -1.38 0.27
C LYS A 437 13.22 -0.82 -0.35
N PRO A 438 13.76 0.31 0.13
CA PRO A 438 15.09 0.75 -0.28
C PRO A 438 16.17 -0.26 0.16
N VAL A 439 17.23 -0.42 -0.64
CA VAL A 439 18.39 -1.24 -0.28
C VAL A 439 18.94 -0.84 1.09
N ARG A 440 19.35 -1.86 1.87
CA ARG A 440 19.84 -1.68 3.25
C ARG A 440 18.87 -0.88 4.14
N ASN A 441 17.57 -0.98 3.89
CA ASN A 441 16.53 -0.22 4.60
C ASN A 441 16.77 1.31 4.57
N GLY A 442 17.34 1.84 3.48
CA GLY A 442 17.53 3.28 3.30
C GLY A 442 18.72 3.86 4.09
N GLU A 443 19.67 3.03 4.52
CA GLU A 443 20.93 3.51 5.11
C GLU A 443 21.62 4.53 4.19
N GLY A 444 22.03 5.67 4.76
CA GLY A 444 22.63 6.78 4.02
C GLY A 444 21.62 7.77 3.40
N PHE A 445 20.32 7.46 3.40
CA PHE A 445 19.26 8.36 2.96
C PHE A 445 18.67 9.15 4.13
N GLY A 446 19.46 10.10 4.64
CA GLY A 446 19.11 10.96 5.77
C GLY A 446 18.70 12.37 5.36
N VAL A 447 17.72 12.94 6.06
CA VAL A 447 17.22 14.29 5.82
C VAL A 447 17.17 15.11 7.11
N ARG A 448 17.21 16.43 6.97
CA ARG A 448 16.87 17.39 8.01
C ARG A 448 15.56 18.07 7.63
N ILE A 449 14.58 18.00 8.53
CA ILE A 449 13.26 18.61 8.35
C ILE A 449 13.20 19.85 9.24
N VAL A 450 13.10 21.03 8.65
CA VAL A 450 12.98 22.31 9.38
C VAL A 450 11.70 23.03 8.97
N ARG A 451 11.13 23.81 9.89
CA ARG A 451 10.01 24.69 9.57
C ARG A 451 10.40 25.69 8.47
N ARG A 452 9.49 25.95 7.54
CA ARG A 452 9.64 27.02 6.55
C ARG A 452 9.45 28.38 7.20
N GLU A 453 10.10 29.38 6.61
CA GLU A 453 9.90 30.78 7.00
C GLU A 453 8.42 31.15 6.87
N GLY A 454 7.85 31.73 7.94
CA GLY A 454 6.44 32.08 8.03
C GLY A 454 5.51 30.90 8.32
N TRP A 455 6.04 29.70 8.62
CA TRP A 455 5.28 28.49 8.99
C TRP A 455 5.70 27.91 10.35
N GLU A 456 6.49 28.63 11.13
CA GLU A 456 7.10 28.19 12.39
C GLU A 456 6.05 27.78 13.42
N LYS A 457 4.93 28.50 13.48
CA LYS A 457 3.82 28.21 14.40
C LYS A 457 2.69 27.41 13.74
N ALA A 458 2.85 27.02 12.48
CA ALA A 458 1.74 26.45 11.72
C ALA A 458 1.27 25.10 12.30
N LYS A 459 -0.05 24.98 12.47
CA LYS A 459 -0.76 23.75 12.81
C LYS A 459 -1.49 23.25 11.58
N PHE A 460 -1.64 21.95 11.45
CA PHE A 460 -2.27 21.34 10.28
C PHE A 460 -3.59 20.72 10.67
N ARG A 461 -4.68 21.21 10.07
CA ARG A 461 -6.02 20.63 10.24
C ARG A 461 -6.48 20.00 8.94
N PHE A 462 -6.79 18.71 9.00
CA PHE A 462 -7.29 17.97 7.85
C PHE A 462 -8.82 17.91 7.84
N VAL A 463 -9.43 18.20 6.70
CA VAL A 463 -10.86 17.99 6.44
C VAL A 463 -10.97 16.77 5.54
N CYS A 464 -11.70 15.76 5.99
CA CYS A 464 -11.70 14.40 5.42
C CYS A 464 -13.02 13.97 4.82
#